data_AF-A0A3E0DZM3-F1
#
_entry.id   AF-A0A3E0DZM3-F1
#
_cell.length_a   1.000
_cell.length_b   1.000
_cell.length_c   1.000
_cell.angle_alpha   90.00
_cell.angle_beta   90.00
_cell.angle_gamma   90.00
#
_symmetry.space_group_name_H-M   'P 1'
#
loop_
_entity.id
_entity.type
_entity.pdbx_description
1 polymer ?
#
loop_
_entity_poly.entity_id
_entity_poly.type
_entity_poly.pdbx_seq_one_letter_code
_entity_poly.pdbx_strand_id
1 'polypeptide(L)'
;MVFTSTVGEVSYHRNKVISSFHRQPTTDNLQQNKLLFNSFTFLLFQPIVFLIYWFIFKRSLKLQNAFLLLASYVFYGWWDWRFLGLIIASSALDYWCGLKMGESVITNDQGVKQSDGELVASSDTRHLTSSNLSDSGLSSPVLRAISGRNKYLTISLIFNLGMLAFFKYFNFFIESAADLISTIGFQPHLSTLNIILPVGISFYTFQTLSYSIVVYRGNLKPTKDPIAFFTFVAFFPQLVAGPIERASNLFPQFFKKREFEYQQGSDGMKLILWGLFKKMVIADNCALVVNPIFDNKLLHRK
;
A
#
# COMPACT_ATOMS: atom_id res chain seq x y z
N MET A 1 67.63 20.44 -12.70
CA MET A 1 66.72 20.26 -13.86
C MET A 1 66.09 18.87 -13.70
N VAL A 2 65.21 18.67 -12.73
CA VAL A 2 63.74 18.88 -12.74
C VAL A 2 63.02 17.99 -13.76
N PHE A 3 62.41 16.93 -13.21
CA PHE A 3 61.13 16.27 -13.54
C PHE A 3 60.80 15.90 -15.00
N THR A 4 60.60 14.61 -15.29
CA THR A 4 59.54 14.08 -16.19
C THR A 4 59.53 12.53 -16.21
N SER A 5 58.83 11.87 -15.26
CA SER A 5 58.43 10.46 -15.43
C SER A 5 57.43 9.99 -14.37
N THR A 6 56.34 10.73 -14.16
CA THR A 6 55.31 10.36 -13.16
C THR A 6 53.89 10.75 -13.57
N VAL A 7 53.57 10.70 -14.88
CA VAL A 7 52.21 11.00 -15.37
C VAL A 7 51.55 9.81 -16.09
N GLY A 8 52.32 8.79 -16.50
CA GLY A 8 51.80 7.63 -17.23
C GLY A 8 51.11 6.56 -16.35
N GLU A 9 51.71 6.18 -15.23
CA GLU A 9 51.22 5.06 -14.41
C GLU A 9 49.97 5.40 -13.58
N VAL A 10 49.81 6.68 -13.21
CA VAL A 10 48.61 7.14 -12.46
C VAL A 10 47.36 7.12 -13.35
N SER A 11 47.49 7.25 -14.68
CA SER A 11 46.36 7.19 -15.61
C SER A 11 45.87 5.77 -15.88
N TYR A 12 46.77 4.77 -15.89
CA TYR A 12 46.39 3.37 -16.14
C TYR A 12 45.68 2.74 -14.93
N HIS A 13 46.15 3.03 -13.71
CA HIS A 13 45.47 2.57 -12.49
C HIS A 13 44.15 3.30 -12.22
N ARG A 14 44.05 4.60 -12.55
CA ARG A 14 42.79 5.34 -12.44
C ARG A 14 41.72 4.82 -13.42
N ASN A 15 42.10 4.47 -14.65
CA ASN A 15 41.15 3.92 -15.63
C ASN A 15 40.69 2.49 -15.27
N LYS A 16 41.53 1.67 -14.64
CA LYS A 16 41.11 0.34 -14.17
C LYS A 16 40.16 0.43 -12.97
N VAL A 17 40.40 1.36 -12.04
CA VAL A 17 39.53 1.62 -10.87
C VAL A 17 38.20 2.26 -11.27
N ILE A 18 38.17 3.12 -12.29
CA ILE A 18 36.93 3.71 -12.83
C ILE A 18 36.14 2.67 -13.66
N SER A 19 36.81 1.76 -14.39
CA SER A 19 36.13 0.69 -15.14
C SER A 19 35.45 -0.36 -14.24
N SER A 20 35.90 -0.51 -12.98
CA SER A 20 35.21 -1.34 -11.97
C SER A 20 34.04 -0.64 -11.29
N PHE A 21 33.88 0.67 -11.48
CA PHE A 21 32.82 1.49 -10.86
C PHE A 21 31.50 1.51 -11.65
N HIS A 22 31.44 0.85 -12.81
CA HIS A 22 30.28 0.82 -13.70
C HIS A 22 29.92 -0.58 -14.20
N ARG A 23 30.18 -1.64 -13.40
CA ARG A 23 29.32 -2.82 -13.53
C ARG A 23 27.96 -2.49 -12.91
N GLN A 24 27.16 -1.73 -13.67
CA GLN A 24 25.73 -1.90 -13.57
C GLN A 24 25.47 -3.41 -13.72
N PRO A 25 24.65 -4.02 -12.85
CA PRO A 25 24.21 -5.38 -13.11
C PRO A 25 23.67 -5.38 -14.54
N THR A 26 24.20 -6.29 -15.37
CA THR A 26 23.74 -6.47 -16.74
C THR A 26 22.21 -6.46 -16.72
N THR A 27 21.62 -5.66 -17.61
CA THR A 27 20.17 -5.48 -17.75
C THR A 27 19.42 -6.80 -17.85
N ASP A 28 20.10 -7.88 -18.23
CA ASP A 28 19.61 -9.27 -18.23
C ASP A 28 19.18 -9.78 -16.85
N ASN A 29 19.87 -9.43 -15.75
CA ASN A 29 19.56 -9.94 -14.41
C ASN A 29 18.51 -9.11 -13.66
N LEU A 30 18.29 -7.84 -14.05
CA LEU A 30 17.20 -7.02 -13.50
C LEU A 30 15.85 -7.25 -14.20
N GLN A 31 15.85 -7.94 -15.35
CA GLN A 31 14.62 -8.41 -16.00
C GLN A 31 14.11 -9.75 -15.42
N GLN A 32 14.98 -10.58 -14.83
CA GLN A 32 14.62 -11.96 -14.46
C GLN A 32 13.63 -12.10 -13.29
N ASN A 33 13.46 -11.09 -12.43
CA ASN A 33 12.50 -11.14 -11.32
C ASN A 33 11.57 -9.91 -11.26
N LYS A 34 11.32 -9.27 -12.41
CA LYS A 34 10.17 -8.38 -12.53
C LYS A 34 9.02 -9.24 -13.04
N LEU A 35 8.14 -9.65 -12.13
CA LEU A 35 6.75 -9.98 -12.45
C LEU A 35 6.15 -8.74 -13.14
N LEU A 36 6.39 -8.61 -14.44
CA LEU A 36 5.75 -7.60 -15.26
C LEU A 36 4.26 -7.88 -15.17
N PHE A 37 3.45 -6.87 -14.87
CA PHE A 37 2.00 -6.98 -14.77
C PHE A 37 1.32 -7.43 -16.08
N ASN A 38 2.08 -7.53 -17.18
CA ASN A 38 1.72 -8.18 -18.44
C ASN A 38 2.02 -9.69 -18.49
N SER A 39 2.44 -10.31 -17.39
CA SER A 39 2.74 -11.74 -17.36
C SER A 39 1.47 -12.55 -17.63
N PHE A 40 1.57 -13.54 -18.52
CA PHE A 40 0.49 -14.47 -18.85
C PHE A 40 -0.17 -15.09 -17.61
N THR A 41 0.60 -15.26 -16.53
CA THR A 41 0.11 -15.73 -15.23
C THR A 41 -0.99 -14.83 -14.66
N PHE A 42 -0.84 -13.51 -14.75
CA PHE A 42 -1.85 -12.56 -14.24
C PHE A 42 -3.11 -12.57 -15.10
N LEU A 43 -2.93 -12.64 -16.42
CA LEU A 43 -4.02 -12.67 -17.39
C LEU A 43 -4.88 -13.93 -17.28
N LEU A 44 -4.31 -15.07 -16.88
CA LEU A 44 -5.05 -16.31 -16.60
C LEU A 44 -5.62 -16.35 -15.18
N PHE A 45 -4.92 -15.81 -14.19
CA PHE A 45 -5.37 -15.81 -12.80
C PHE A 45 -6.73 -15.11 -12.63
N GLN A 46 -6.88 -13.92 -13.21
CA GLN A 46 -8.09 -13.11 -13.05
C GLN A 46 -9.38 -13.75 -13.59
N PRO A 47 -9.45 -14.29 -14.83
CA PRO A 47 -10.64 -14.99 -15.32
C PRO A 47 -10.94 -16.26 -14.52
N ILE A 48 -9.93 -17.01 -14.07
CA ILE A 48 -10.14 -18.19 -13.22
C ILE A 48 -10.81 -17.79 -11.90
N VAL A 49 -10.27 -16.79 -11.20
CA VAL A 49 -10.85 -16.28 -9.96
C VAL A 49 -12.27 -15.75 -10.21
N PHE A 50 -12.48 -15.02 -11.30
CA PHE A 50 -13.79 -14.49 -11.67
C PHE A 50 -14.84 -15.60 -11.88
N LEU A 51 -14.49 -16.66 -12.63
CA LEU A 51 -15.38 -17.79 -12.87
C LEU A 51 -15.71 -18.53 -11.57
N ILE A 52 -14.70 -18.82 -10.74
CA ILE A 52 -14.92 -19.50 -9.46
C ILE A 52 -15.81 -18.65 -8.54
N TYR A 53 -15.57 -17.34 -8.47
CA TYR A 53 -16.34 -16.40 -7.66
C TYR A 53 -17.83 -16.39 -8.03
N TRP A 54 -18.15 -16.35 -9.33
CA TRP A 54 -19.53 -16.27 -9.82
C TRP A 54 -20.25 -17.61 -9.91
N PHE A 55 -19.55 -18.70 -10.24
CA PHE A 55 -20.20 -19.99 -10.48
C PHE A 55 -20.21 -20.89 -9.23
N ILE A 56 -19.14 -20.89 -8.43
CA ILE A 56 -18.98 -21.81 -7.29
C ILE A 56 -19.50 -21.16 -6.00
N PHE A 57 -19.05 -19.95 -5.67
CA PHE A 57 -19.31 -19.34 -4.36
C PHE A 57 -20.59 -18.48 -4.28
N LYS A 58 -21.44 -18.48 -5.31
CA LYS A 58 -22.67 -17.65 -5.38
C LYS A 58 -23.68 -17.82 -4.23
N ARG A 59 -23.60 -18.92 -3.47
CA ARG A 59 -24.58 -19.26 -2.43
C ARG A 59 -24.41 -18.44 -1.15
N SER A 60 -23.21 -17.97 -0.83
CA SER A 60 -22.92 -17.30 0.45
C SER A 60 -21.94 -16.15 0.27
N LEU A 61 -22.31 -14.96 0.77
CA LEU A 61 -21.46 -13.77 0.75
C LEU A 61 -20.18 -13.96 1.58
N LYS A 62 -20.27 -14.69 2.69
CA LYS A 62 -19.09 -15.00 3.52
C LYS A 62 -18.09 -15.88 2.76
N LEU A 63 -18.58 -16.89 2.03
CA LEU A 63 -17.72 -17.74 1.21
C LEU A 63 -17.14 -16.98 0.02
N GLN A 64 -17.89 -16.08 -0.61
CA GLN A 64 -17.39 -15.18 -1.65
C GLN A 64 -16.23 -14.32 -1.14
N ASN A 65 -16.41 -13.65 0.00
CA ASN A 65 -15.35 -12.81 0.58
C ASN A 65 -14.16 -13.67 1.04
N ALA A 66 -14.39 -14.84 1.67
CA ALA A 66 -13.32 -15.75 2.06
C ALA A 66 -12.51 -16.26 0.85
N PHE A 67 -13.18 -16.59 -0.26
CA PHE A 67 -12.52 -16.96 -1.50
C PHE A 67 -11.73 -15.79 -2.10
N LEU A 68 -12.30 -14.58 -2.13
CA LEU A 68 -11.58 -13.39 -2.58
C LEU A 68 -10.34 -13.11 -1.73
N LEU A 69 -10.44 -13.29 -0.41
CA LEU A 69 -9.33 -13.14 0.52
C LEU A 69 -8.24 -14.18 0.22
N LEU A 70 -8.62 -15.45 0.07
CA LEU A 70 -7.68 -16.52 -0.25
C LEU A 70 -6.99 -16.26 -1.60
N ALA A 71 -7.76 -15.91 -2.63
CA ALA A 71 -7.23 -15.56 -3.94
C ALA A 71 -6.27 -14.38 -3.85
N SER A 72 -6.61 -13.36 -3.07
CA SER A 72 -5.75 -12.20 -2.84
C SER A 72 -4.44 -12.60 -2.15
N TYR A 73 -4.48 -13.42 -1.11
CA TYR A 73 -3.28 -13.89 -0.41
C TYR A 73 -2.42 -14.80 -1.29
N VAL A 74 -3.02 -15.64 -2.12
CA VAL A 74 -2.28 -16.40 -3.14
C VAL A 74 -1.60 -15.45 -4.12
N PHE A 75 -2.30 -14.40 -4.57
CA PHE A 75 -1.74 -13.40 -5.48
C PHE A 75 -0.50 -12.71 -4.89
N TYR A 76 -0.56 -12.26 -3.63
CA TYR A 76 0.61 -11.65 -2.98
C TYR A 76 1.71 -12.65 -2.63
N GLY A 77 1.33 -13.85 -2.18
CA GLY A 77 2.28 -14.92 -1.86
C GLY A 77 3.04 -15.40 -3.09
N TRP A 78 2.42 -15.36 -4.27
CA TRP A 78 3.08 -15.65 -5.54
C TRP A 78 4.17 -14.62 -5.88
N TRP A 79 3.94 -13.35 -5.54
CA TRP A 79 4.95 -12.31 -5.74
C TRP A 79 6.11 -12.49 -4.77
N ASP A 80 5.83 -12.54 -3.47
CA ASP A 80 6.82 -12.90 -2.44
C ASP A 80 6.10 -13.22 -1.12
N TRP A 81 6.22 -14.47 -0.69
CA TRP A 81 5.57 -15.01 0.50
C TRP A 81 6.00 -14.32 1.80
N ARG A 82 7.20 -13.71 1.87
CA ARG A 82 7.71 -13.04 3.08
C ARG A 82 6.85 -11.85 3.47
N PHE A 83 6.33 -11.13 2.46
CA PHE A 83 5.51 -9.94 2.68
C PHE A 83 4.04 -10.25 2.88
N LEU A 84 3.60 -11.47 2.61
CA LEU A 84 2.25 -11.91 2.96
C LEU A 84 2.03 -11.83 4.48
N GLY A 85 3.01 -12.29 5.26
CA GLY A 85 2.97 -12.17 6.72
C GLY A 85 2.92 -10.72 7.19
N LEU A 86 3.64 -9.83 6.50
CA LEU A 86 3.63 -8.39 6.78
C LEU A 86 2.24 -7.78 6.55
N ILE A 87 1.60 -8.07 5.42
CA ILE A 87 0.26 -7.57 5.08
C ILE A 87 -0.77 -8.05 6.11
N ILE A 88 -0.73 -9.33 6.49
CA ILE A 88 -1.65 -9.91 7.47
C ILE A 88 -1.43 -9.26 8.84
N ALA A 89 -0.17 -9.15 9.30
CA ALA A 89 0.14 -8.58 10.60
C ALA A 89 -0.22 -7.10 10.68
N SER A 90 0.08 -6.32 9.63
CA SER A 90 -0.24 -4.89 9.58
C SER A 90 -1.73 -4.64 9.60
N SER A 91 -2.46 -5.35 8.75
CA SER A 91 -3.91 -5.22 8.68
C SER A 91 -4.60 -5.74 9.96
N ALA A 92 -4.06 -6.77 10.62
CA ALA A 92 -4.57 -7.23 11.91
C ALA A 92 -4.44 -6.16 13.01
N LEU A 93 -3.32 -5.43 13.04
CA LEU A 93 -3.14 -4.29 13.94
C LEU A 93 -4.19 -3.20 13.68
N ASP A 94 -4.42 -2.86 12.42
CA ASP A 94 -5.43 -1.85 12.05
C ASP A 94 -6.86 -2.31 12.35
N TYR A 95 -7.17 -3.59 12.15
CA TYR A 95 -8.44 -4.18 12.55
C TYR A 95 -8.66 -4.04 14.06
N TRP A 96 -7.65 -4.40 14.86
CA TRP A 96 -7.70 -4.28 16.31
C TRP A 96 -7.84 -2.83 16.77
N CYS A 97 -7.07 -1.90 16.20
CA CYS A 97 -7.21 -0.47 16.46
C CYS A 97 -8.62 0.01 16.11
N GLY A 98 -9.17 -0.42 14.98
CA GLY A 98 -10.55 -0.15 14.56
C GLY A 98 -11.59 -0.57 15.59
N LEU A 99 -11.52 -1.83 16.06
CA LEU A 99 -12.42 -2.34 17.08
C LEU A 99 -12.33 -1.54 18.40
N LYS A 100 -11.11 -1.24 18.85
CA LYS A 100 -10.89 -0.46 20.07
C LYS A 100 -11.39 0.99 19.96
N MET A 101 -11.27 1.60 18.79
CA MET A 101 -11.89 2.90 18.51
C MET A 101 -13.42 2.83 18.62
N GLY A 102 -14.05 1.72 18.23
CA GLY A 102 -15.50 1.52 18.38
C GLY A 102 -15.96 1.34 19.82
N GLU A 103 -15.22 0.55 20.60
CA GLU A 103 -15.54 0.29 22.02
C GLU A 103 -15.51 1.58 22.85
N SER A 104 -14.53 2.46 22.59
CA SER A 104 -14.39 3.74 23.30
C SER A 104 -15.56 4.71 23.10
N VAL A 105 -16.41 4.50 22.08
CA VAL A 105 -17.62 5.29 21.82
C VAL A 105 -18.83 4.70 22.57
N ILE A 106 -18.98 3.37 22.57
CA ILE A 106 -20.16 2.68 23.13
C ILE A 106 -20.16 2.71 24.67
N THR A 107 -18.99 2.64 25.31
CA THR A 107 -18.88 2.61 26.79
C THR A 107 -19.40 3.89 27.45
N ASN A 108 -19.45 5.02 26.74
CA ASN A 108 -19.88 6.31 27.31
C ASN A 108 -21.33 6.71 26.96
N ASP A 109 -21.96 6.10 25.94
CA ASP A 109 -23.36 6.38 25.57
C ASP A 109 -24.36 5.68 26.53
N GLN A 110 -23.93 4.59 27.18
CA GLN A 110 -24.68 3.96 28.29
C GLN A 110 -24.70 4.83 29.56
N GLY A 111 -23.86 5.86 29.65
CA GLY A 111 -23.89 6.86 30.73
C GLY A 111 -24.79 8.08 30.44
N VAL A 112 -25.37 8.19 29.24
CA VAL A 112 -26.21 9.32 28.81
C VAL A 112 -27.69 8.92 28.67
N LYS A 113 -28.02 7.63 28.74
CA LYS A 113 -29.41 7.15 28.75
C LYS A 113 -30.06 7.21 30.15
N GLN A 114 -30.02 8.36 30.81
CA GLN A 114 -30.99 8.68 31.86
C GLN A 114 -31.08 10.19 32.13
N SER A 115 -31.55 10.95 31.15
CA SER A 115 -32.43 12.09 31.43
C SER A 115 -33.19 12.39 30.14
N ASP A 116 -34.48 12.07 30.19
CA ASP A 116 -35.60 12.71 29.51
C ASP A 116 -35.56 12.83 27.98
N GLY A 117 -36.58 12.22 27.37
CA GLY A 117 -36.65 12.01 25.95
C GLY A 117 -36.74 13.30 25.16
N GLU A 118 -35.77 13.49 24.27
CA GLU A 118 -36.01 13.96 22.92
C GLU A 118 -34.80 13.58 22.05
N LEU A 119 -35.04 12.76 21.03
CA LEU A 119 -34.03 12.36 20.05
C LEU A 119 -33.79 13.55 19.10
N VAL A 120 -33.00 14.53 19.52
CA VAL A 120 -32.47 15.56 18.61
C VAL A 120 -31.08 15.11 18.17
N ALA A 121 -31.04 14.38 17.06
CA ALA A 121 -29.82 14.16 16.29
C ALA A 121 -29.42 15.48 15.61
N SER A 122 -28.74 16.36 16.34
CA SER A 122 -28.19 17.59 15.76
C SER A 122 -26.86 17.30 15.04
N SER A 123 -26.79 17.81 13.82
CA SER A 123 -25.79 17.49 12.79
C SER A 123 -24.47 18.25 12.93
N ASP A 124 -24.23 18.86 14.09
CA ASP A 124 -23.30 20.00 14.24
C ASP A 124 -21.97 19.69 14.95
N THR A 125 -21.70 18.43 15.31
CA THR A 125 -20.39 18.05 15.89
C THR A 125 -19.29 17.86 14.82
N ARG A 126 -19.33 18.61 13.72
CA ARG A 126 -18.39 18.44 12.58
C ARG A 126 -17.17 19.36 12.62
N HIS A 127 -17.09 20.32 13.55
CA HIS A 127 -16.04 21.35 13.60
C HIS A 127 -15.53 21.65 15.02
N LEU A 128 -15.08 20.64 15.76
CA LEU A 128 -14.40 20.85 17.04
C LEU A 128 -12.89 20.57 16.91
N THR A 129 -12.13 21.65 16.70
CA THR A 129 -10.66 21.69 16.73
C THR A 129 -10.18 21.87 18.18
N SER A 130 -9.04 21.28 18.55
CA SER A 130 -8.51 21.24 19.93
C SER A 130 -8.43 22.59 20.65
N SER A 131 -8.30 23.70 19.92
CA SER A 131 -8.20 25.06 20.47
C SER A 131 -9.52 25.61 21.03
N ASN A 132 -10.68 25.06 20.64
CA ASN A 132 -12.00 25.52 21.11
C ASN A 132 -12.59 24.65 22.24
N LEU A 133 -11.86 23.64 22.73
CA LEU A 133 -12.34 22.69 23.74
C LEU A 133 -12.06 23.11 25.19
N SER A 134 -11.28 24.16 25.42
CA SER A 134 -10.95 24.62 26.78
C SER A 134 -12.08 25.43 27.45
N ASP A 135 -12.95 26.05 26.66
CA ASP A 135 -14.04 26.94 27.16
C ASP A 135 -15.42 26.29 27.14
N SER A 136 -15.59 25.17 26.43
CA SER A 136 -16.83 24.40 26.46
C SER A 136 -16.80 23.48 27.68
N GLY A 137 -17.63 23.72 28.69
CA GLY A 137 -17.80 22.91 29.90
C GLY A 137 -18.28 21.47 29.66
N LEU A 138 -17.54 20.73 28.83
CA LEU A 138 -17.84 19.38 28.40
C LEU A 138 -17.38 18.41 29.49
N SER A 139 -18.31 17.60 29.97
CA SER A 139 -18.11 16.59 31.01
C SER A 139 -16.86 15.73 30.69
N SER A 140 -16.04 15.45 31.71
CA SER A 140 -14.84 14.61 31.64
C SER A 140 -14.96 13.26 30.87
N PRO A 141 -16.15 12.62 30.74
CA PRO A 141 -16.31 11.42 29.91
C PRO A 141 -16.21 11.67 28.40
N VAL A 142 -16.68 12.82 27.88
CA VAL A 142 -16.68 13.11 26.43
C VAL A 142 -15.26 13.43 25.94
N LEU A 143 -14.52 14.23 26.71
CA LEU A 143 -13.10 14.48 26.47
C LEU A 143 -12.27 13.19 26.52
N ARG A 144 -12.60 12.25 27.42
CA ARG A 144 -11.98 10.91 27.47
C ARG A 144 -12.34 10.02 26.28
N ALA A 145 -13.57 10.07 25.76
CA ALA A 145 -13.99 9.32 24.57
C ALA A 145 -13.25 9.78 23.30
N ILE A 146 -13.04 11.08 23.14
CA ILE A 146 -12.24 11.63 22.04
C ILE A 146 -10.76 11.23 22.22
N SER A 147 -10.23 11.34 23.44
CA SER A 147 -8.84 10.98 23.78
C SER A 147 -8.52 9.48 23.57
N GLY A 148 -9.45 8.58 23.90
CA GLY A 148 -9.26 7.13 23.70
C GLY A 148 -9.11 6.74 22.24
N ARG A 149 -9.89 7.35 21.34
CA ARG A 149 -9.82 7.11 19.89
C ARG A 149 -8.53 7.64 19.29
N ASN A 150 -8.04 8.79 19.80
CA ASN A 150 -6.78 9.39 19.36
C ASN A 150 -5.60 8.43 19.53
N LYS A 151 -5.52 7.73 20.67
CA LYS A 151 -4.42 6.77 20.93
C LYS A 151 -4.36 5.68 19.85
N TYR A 152 -5.48 5.04 19.56
CA TYR A 152 -5.53 3.94 18.59
C TYR A 152 -5.33 4.42 17.15
N LEU A 153 -5.84 5.61 16.80
CA LEU A 153 -5.55 6.23 15.51
C LEU A 153 -4.05 6.51 15.37
N THR A 154 -3.42 7.10 16.40
CA THR A 154 -1.98 7.42 16.39
C THR A 154 -1.14 6.15 16.24
N ILE A 155 -1.50 5.06 16.93
CA ILE A 155 -0.82 3.77 16.78
C ILE A 155 -0.92 3.27 15.33
N SER A 156 -2.13 3.25 14.74
CA SER A 156 -2.36 2.85 13.36
C SER A 156 -1.58 3.72 12.36
N LEU A 157 -1.58 5.06 12.55
CA LEU A 157 -0.85 6.01 11.72
C LEU A 157 0.65 5.78 11.76
N ILE A 158 1.24 5.75 12.97
CA ILE A 158 2.68 5.56 13.16
C ILE A 158 3.12 4.23 12.54
N PHE A 159 2.34 3.16 12.76
CA PHE A 159 2.68 1.84 12.23
C PHE A 159 2.65 1.80 10.69
N ASN A 160 1.56 2.28 10.08
CA ASN A 160 1.41 2.28 8.61
C ASN A 160 2.41 3.21 7.90
N LEU A 161 2.54 4.45 8.38
CA LEU A 161 3.51 5.42 7.83
C LEU A 161 4.94 4.98 8.09
N GLY A 162 5.22 4.40 9.26
CA GLY A 162 6.52 3.85 9.62
C GLY A 162 6.91 2.68 8.73
N MET A 163 5.99 1.74 8.47
CA MET A 163 6.21 0.64 7.53
C MET A 163 6.48 1.17 6.12
N LEU A 164 5.66 2.10 5.63
CA LEU A 164 5.83 2.68 4.30
C LEU A 164 7.16 3.43 4.15
N ALA A 165 7.51 4.25 5.15
CA ALA A 165 8.77 4.98 5.19
C ALA A 165 9.97 4.04 5.26
N PHE A 166 9.90 2.99 6.09
CA PHE A 166 10.93 1.96 6.18
C PHE A 166 11.18 1.36 4.79
N PHE A 167 10.20 0.72 4.17
CA PHE A 167 10.44 0.05 2.88
C PHE A 167 10.83 1.02 1.77
N LYS A 168 10.29 2.25 1.75
CA LYS A 168 10.57 3.20 0.68
C LYS A 168 11.95 3.85 0.76
N TYR A 169 12.49 4.05 1.96
CA TYR A 169 13.73 4.79 2.18
C TYR A 169 14.87 3.96 2.80
N PHE A 170 14.62 2.70 3.17
CA PHE A 170 15.63 1.86 3.83
C PHE A 170 16.91 1.71 3.01
N ASN A 171 16.79 1.38 1.71
CA ASN A 171 17.97 1.21 0.86
C ASN A 171 18.77 2.51 0.74
N PHE A 172 18.10 3.65 0.53
CA PHE A 172 18.76 4.96 0.52
C PHE A 172 19.51 5.25 1.83
N PHE A 173 18.92 4.92 2.98
CA PHE A 173 19.55 5.14 4.28
C PHE A 173 20.77 4.23 4.49
N ILE A 174 20.67 2.95 4.13
CA ILE A 174 21.77 2.00 4.23
C ILE A 174 22.91 2.38 3.29
N GLU A 175 22.62 2.75 2.04
CA GLU A 175 23.62 3.25 1.08
C GLU A 175 24.32 4.51 1.61
N SER A 176 23.55 5.50 2.08
CA SER A 176 24.12 6.74 2.64
C SER A 176 24.98 6.49 3.88
N ALA A 177 24.55 5.59 4.77
CA ALA A 177 25.31 5.20 5.95
C ALA A 177 26.61 4.48 5.58
N ALA A 178 26.56 3.63 4.56
CA ALA A 178 27.73 2.92 4.06
C ALA A 178 28.77 3.86 3.47
N ASP A 179 28.34 4.86 2.70
CA ASP A 179 29.22 5.87 2.13
C ASP A 179 29.95 6.65 3.25
N LEU A 180 29.25 7.02 4.32
CA LEU A 180 29.86 7.64 5.50
C LEU A 180 30.89 6.72 6.19
N ILE A 181 30.57 5.45 6.38
CA ILE A 181 31.47 4.45 6.98
C ILE A 181 32.70 4.21 6.10
N SER A 182 32.51 4.23 4.77
CA SER A 182 33.60 4.12 3.79
C SER A 182 34.55 5.31 3.83
N THR A 183 34.03 6.50 4.14
CA THR A 183 34.84 7.71 4.36
C THR A 183 35.74 7.58 5.61
N ILE A 184 35.33 6.77 6.59
CA ILE A 184 36.08 6.44 7.81
C ILE A 184 37.07 5.27 7.58
N GLY A 185 37.14 4.72 6.36
CA GLY A 185 38.12 3.69 5.96
C GLY A 185 37.65 2.25 6.15
N PHE A 186 36.40 2.03 6.55
CA PHE A 186 35.80 0.70 6.62
C PHE A 186 35.01 0.39 5.34
N GLN A 187 35.21 -0.79 4.74
CA GLN A 187 34.46 -1.23 3.54
C GLN A 187 33.31 -2.17 3.96
N PRO A 188 32.11 -1.66 4.29
CA PRO A 188 30.98 -2.52 4.65
C PRO A 188 30.48 -3.29 3.41
N HIS A 189 30.25 -4.59 3.56
CA HIS A 189 29.68 -5.42 2.49
C HIS A 189 28.15 -5.25 2.43
N LEU A 190 27.67 -4.31 1.61
CA LEU A 190 26.25 -3.91 1.57
C LEU A 190 25.30 -4.90 0.90
N SER A 191 25.83 -5.87 0.14
CA SER A 191 24.99 -6.75 -0.69
C SER A 191 23.99 -7.60 0.12
N THR A 192 24.20 -7.76 1.43
CA THR A 192 23.31 -8.55 2.30
C THR A 192 22.03 -7.80 2.71
N LEU A 193 21.97 -6.47 2.53
CA LEU A 193 20.91 -5.62 3.11
C LEU A 193 19.93 -5.00 2.10
N ASN A 194 19.98 -5.38 0.82
CA ASN A 194 19.05 -4.86 -0.18
C ASN A 194 17.63 -5.41 0.04
N ILE A 195 16.78 -4.60 0.69
CA ILE A 195 15.37 -4.94 0.92
C ILE A 195 14.60 -4.68 -0.38
N ILE A 196 13.91 -5.70 -0.87
CA ILE A 196 13.00 -5.59 -2.01
C ILE A 196 11.73 -4.91 -1.54
N LEU A 197 11.28 -3.87 -2.28
CA LEU A 197 10.05 -3.16 -1.97
C LEU A 197 8.83 -4.05 -2.25
N PRO A 198 7.90 -4.22 -1.30
CA PRO A 198 6.71 -5.03 -1.53
C PRO A 198 5.81 -4.42 -2.61
N VAL A 199 5.38 -5.24 -3.56
CA VAL A 199 4.36 -4.79 -4.54
C VAL A 199 3.08 -4.41 -3.79
N GLY A 200 2.57 -3.23 -4.10
CA GLY A 200 1.33 -2.74 -3.51
C GLY A 200 1.44 -2.14 -2.10
N ILE A 201 2.66 -1.99 -1.54
CA ILE A 201 2.84 -1.46 -0.16
C ILE A 201 2.11 -0.16 0.10
N SER A 202 2.27 0.81 -0.80
CA SER A 202 1.59 2.09 -0.70
C SER A 202 0.07 1.91 -0.69
N PHE A 203 -0.46 1.05 -1.56
CA PHE A 203 -1.90 0.89 -1.75
C PHE A 203 -2.57 0.28 -0.51
N TYR A 204 -2.08 -0.84 0.03
CA TYR A 204 -2.70 -1.41 1.22
C TYR A 204 -2.52 -0.50 2.44
N THR A 205 -1.37 0.19 2.55
CA THR A 205 -1.10 1.15 3.62
C THR A 205 -2.11 2.31 3.58
N PHE A 206 -2.35 2.90 2.40
CA PHE A 206 -3.34 3.97 2.29
C PHE A 206 -4.77 3.46 2.51
N GLN A 207 -5.04 2.21 2.17
CA GLN A 207 -6.34 1.60 2.35
C GLN A 207 -6.66 1.33 3.83
N THR A 208 -5.71 0.79 4.59
CA THR A 208 -5.84 0.62 6.05
C THR A 208 -5.91 1.97 6.77
N LEU A 209 -5.08 2.94 6.38
CA LEU A 209 -5.14 4.30 6.90
C LEU A 209 -6.51 4.95 6.62
N SER A 210 -7.04 4.80 5.41
CA SER A 210 -8.36 5.30 5.04
C SER A 210 -9.43 4.72 5.98
N TYR A 211 -9.39 3.42 6.25
CA TYR A 211 -10.31 2.79 7.20
C TYR A 211 -10.16 3.37 8.60
N SER A 212 -8.96 3.40 9.17
CA SER A 212 -8.70 3.90 10.52
C SER A 212 -9.14 5.36 10.69
N ILE A 213 -8.88 6.22 9.70
CA ILE A 213 -9.28 7.63 9.72
C ILE A 213 -10.80 7.78 9.64
N VAL A 214 -11.47 7.03 8.76
CA VAL A 214 -12.94 7.12 8.60
C VAL A 214 -13.64 6.57 9.84
N VAL A 215 -13.13 5.49 10.44
CA VAL A 215 -13.58 4.95 11.73
C VAL A 215 -13.37 5.97 12.85
N TYR A 216 -12.20 6.62 12.89
CA TYR A 216 -11.90 7.68 13.87
C TYR A 216 -12.82 8.90 13.71
N ARG A 217 -13.19 9.27 12.48
CA ARG A 217 -14.15 10.36 12.22
C ARG A 217 -15.59 9.98 12.56
N GLY A 218 -15.89 8.69 12.78
CA GLY A 218 -17.25 8.20 13.04
C GLY A 218 -18.10 8.03 11.78
N ASN A 219 -17.50 8.18 10.60
CA ASN A 219 -18.18 8.02 9.31
C ASN A 219 -18.42 6.54 8.95
N LEU A 220 -17.76 5.62 9.66
CA LEU A 220 -17.92 4.18 9.50
C LEU A 220 -17.88 3.51 10.88
N LYS A 221 -18.82 2.61 11.15
CA LYS A 221 -18.77 1.75 12.35
C LYS A 221 -17.69 0.68 12.16
N PRO A 222 -16.86 0.38 13.16
CA PRO A 222 -15.90 -0.71 13.08
C PRO A 222 -16.58 -2.03 12.76
N THR A 223 -16.04 -2.74 11.78
CA THR A 223 -16.55 -4.06 11.42
C THR A 223 -16.14 -5.09 12.47
N LYS A 224 -17.06 -6.02 12.78
CA LYS A 224 -16.77 -7.23 13.57
C LYS A 224 -16.52 -8.45 12.69
N ASP A 225 -16.67 -8.30 11.37
CA ASP A 225 -16.39 -9.35 10.40
C ASP A 225 -14.92 -9.22 9.92
N PRO A 226 -14.01 -10.08 10.41
CA PRO A 226 -12.61 -10.02 10.00
C PRO A 226 -12.44 -10.38 8.52
N ILE A 227 -13.24 -11.31 7.98
CA ILE A 227 -13.11 -11.74 6.59
C ILE A 227 -13.38 -10.55 5.67
N ALA A 228 -14.46 -9.80 5.91
CA ALA A 228 -14.76 -8.60 5.13
C ALA A 228 -13.65 -7.54 5.23
N PHE A 229 -13.07 -7.34 6.42
CA PHE A 229 -11.96 -6.40 6.63
C PHE A 229 -10.70 -6.80 5.87
N PHE A 230 -10.21 -8.03 6.06
CA PHE A 230 -9.00 -8.49 5.40
C PHE A 230 -9.20 -8.59 3.88
N THR A 231 -10.40 -8.98 3.41
CA THR A 231 -10.72 -8.97 1.98
C THR A 231 -10.64 -7.56 1.41
N PHE A 232 -11.15 -6.56 2.14
CA PHE A 232 -11.05 -5.16 1.73
C PHE A 232 -9.59 -4.73 1.61
N VAL A 233 -8.77 -4.94 2.65
CA VAL A 233 -7.37 -4.50 2.66
C VAL A 233 -6.53 -5.20 1.59
N ALA A 234 -6.79 -6.49 1.36
CA ALA A 234 -6.01 -7.30 0.44
C ALA A 234 -6.63 -7.38 -0.96
N PHE A 235 -7.65 -6.59 -1.31
CA PHE A 235 -8.39 -6.77 -2.57
C PHE A 235 -7.52 -6.59 -3.83
N PHE A 236 -6.98 -7.71 -4.34
CA PHE A 236 -5.93 -7.71 -5.38
C PHE A 236 -6.27 -6.96 -6.68
N PRO A 237 -7.53 -6.89 -7.16
CA PRO A 237 -7.83 -6.20 -8.42
C PRO A 237 -7.48 -4.71 -8.40
N GLN A 238 -7.46 -4.10 -7.21
CA GLN A 238 -7.21 -2.67 -7.07
C GLN A 238 -5.75 -2.34 -6.71
N LEU A 239 -5.13 -3.16 -5.86
CA LEU A 239 -3.82 -2.91 -5.25
C LEU A 239 -2.63 -2.88 -6.23
N VAL A 240 -2.85 -3.31 -7.47
CA VAL A 240 -1.83 -3.41 -8.51
C VAL A 240 -1.78 -2.19 -9.42
N ALA A 241 -2.94 -1.57 -9.72
CA ALA A 241 -3.03 -0.55 -10.77
C ALA A 241 -4.24 0.40 -10.66
N GLY A 242 -5.02 0.35 -9.56
CA GLY A 242 -6.20 1.19 -9.39
C GLY A 242 -5.92 2.54 -8.72
N PRO A 243 -6.81 3.54 -8.85
CA PRO A 243 -6.80 4.70 -7.96
C PRO A 243 -6.95 4.25 -6.49
N ILE A 244 -6.41 5.05 -5.57
CA ILE A 244 -6.56 4.77 -4.13
C ILE A 244 -8.02 5.02 -3.74
N GLU A 245 -8.80 3.95 -3.62
CA GLU A 245 -10.20 3.99 -3.18
C GLU A 245 -10.29 4.30 -1.68
N ARG A 246 -11.29 5.11 -1.33
CA ARG A 246 -11.60 5.41 0.06
C ARG A 246 -12.39 4.26 0.69
N ALA A 247 -12.11 3.98 1.96
CA ALA A 247 -12.83 2.95 2.72
C ALA A 247 -14.35 3.17 2.70
N SER A 248 -14.83 4.42 2.73
CA SER A 248 -16.26 4.74 2.69
C SER A 248 -16.98 4.28 1.41
N ASN A 249 -16.27 4.11 0.30
CA ASN A 249 -16.84 3.71 -0.98
C ASN A 249 -16.77 2.19 -1.17
N LEU A 250 -15.57 1.62 -1.02
CA LEU A 250 -15.34 0.21 -1.33
C LEU A 250 -15.78 -0.73 -0.21
N PHE A 251 -15.56 -0.36 1.05
CA PHE A 251 -15.80 -1.24 2.19
C PHE A 251 -17.26 -1.73 2.31
N PRO A 252 -18.30 -0.86 2.16
CA PRO A 252 -19.69 -1.29 2.23
C PRO A 252 -20.08 -2.33 1.16
N GLN A 253 -19.36 -2.37 0.03
CA GLN A 253 -19.63 -3.31 -1.05
C GLN A 253 -19.32 -4.75 -0.65
N PHE A 254 -18.50 -4.98 0.39
CA PHE A 254 -18.24 -6.31 0.94
C PHE A 254 -19.39 -6.91 1.74
N PHE A 255 -20.42 -6.12 2.07
CA PHE A 255 -21.60 -6.56 2.83
C PHE A 255 -22.86 -6.67 1.97
N LYS A 256 -22.81 -6.24 0.70
CA LYS A 256 -23.91 -6.34 -0.24
C LYS A 256 -23.76 -7.60 -1.08
N LYS A 257 -24.86 -8.33 -1.30
CA LYS A 257 -24.88 -9.47 -2.24
C LYS A 257 -24.72 -8.92 -3.67
N ARG A 258 -23.90 -9.59 -4.47
CA ARG A 258 -23.60 -9.17 -5.85
C ARG A 258 -24.51 -9.93 -6.80
N GLU A 259 -25.07 -9.19 -7.74
CA GLU A 259 -25.90 -9.73 -8.81
C GLU A 259 -25.19 -9.45 -10.13
N PHE A 260 -25.16 -10.44 -11.02
CA PHE A 260 -24.48 -10.30 -12.30
C PHE A 260 -25.43 -9.66 -13.30
N GLU A 261 -25.10 -8.45 -13.73
CA GLU A 261 -25.80 -7.75 -14.79
C GLU A 261 -24.97 -7.79 -16.08
N TYR A 262 -25.57 -8.29 -17.17
CA TYR A 262 -24.88 -8.44 -18.46
C TYR A 262 -24.29 -7.11 -18.96
N GLN A 263 -25.00 -6.00 -18.74
CA GLN A 263 -24.54 -4.67 -19.13
C GLN A 263 -23.22 -4.30 -18.45
N GLN A 264 -23.10 -4.50 -17.14
CA GLN A 264 -21.87 -4.27 -16.37
C GLN A 264 -20.74 -5.18 -16.86
N GLY A 265 -21.05 -6.43 -17.18
CA GLY A 265 -20.09 -7.38 -17.76
C GLY A 265 -19.57 -6.93 -19.13
N SER A 266 -20.46 -6.46 -20.01
CA SER A 266 -20.10 -5.94 -21.33
C SER A 266 -19.25 -4.67 -21.23
N ASP A 267 -19.62 -3.74 -20.35
CA ASP A 267 -18.88 -2.50 -20.15
C ASP A 267 -17.49 -2.76 -19.53
N GLY A 268 -17.39 -3.72 -18.60
CA GLY A 268 -16.11 -4.22 -18.10
C GLY A 268 -15.23 -4.80 -19.21
N MET A 269 -15.81 -5.61 -20.11
CA MET A 269 -15.08 -6.18 -21.24
C MET A 269 -14.57 -5.10 -22.21
N LYS A 270 -15.40 -4.08 -22.52
CA LYS A 270 -14.99 -2.93 -23.33
C LYS A 270 -13.81 -2.19 -22.70
N LEU A 271 -13.83 -1.96 -21.38
CA LEU A 271 -12.73 -1.32 -20.66
C LEU A 271 -11.44 -2.14 -20.71
N ILE A 272 -11.51 -3.46 -20.57
CA ILE A 272 -10.36 -4.36 -20.69
C ILE A 272 -9.76 -4.27 -22.10
N LEU A 273 -10.60 -4.41 -23.14
CA LEU A 273 -10.15 -4.34 -24.54
C LEU A 273 -9.53 -2.98 -24.86
N TRP A 274 -10.14 -1.89 -24.40
CA TRP A 274 -9.62 -0.54 -24.60
C TRP A 274 -8.31 -0.29 -23.84
N GLY A 275 -8.19 -0.81 -22.61
CA GLY A 275 -6.97 -0.78 -21.82
C GLY A 275 -5.84 -1.55 -22.50
N LEU A 276 -6.12 -2.75 -23.01
CA LEU A 276 -5.17 -3.57 -23.77
C LEU A 276 -4.70 -2.87 -25.04
N PHE A 277 -5.60 -2.25 -25.80
CA PHE A 277 -5.23 -1.47 -26.98
C PHE A 277 -4.29 -0.31 -26.61
N LYS A 278 -4.66 0.50 -25.62
CA LYS A 278 -3.81 1.60 -25.14
C LYS A 278 -2.44 1.12 -24.67
N LYS A 279 -2.38 -0.03 -23.99
CA LYS A 279 -1.12 -0.58 -23.48
C LYS A 279 -0.24 -1.12 -24.61
N MET A 280 -0.76 -2.06 -25.40
CA MET A 280 0.02 -2.81 -26.40
C MET A 280 0.30 -1.99 -27.67
N VAL A 281 -0.65 -1.16 -28.11
CA VAL A 281 -0.54 -0.43 -29.39
C VAL A 281 0.04 0.97 -29.19
N ILE A 282 -0.34 1.68 -28.12
CA ILE A 282 0.13 3.05 -27.91
C ILE A 282 1.34 3.07 -26.98
N ALA A 283 1.18 2.63 -25.72
CA ALA A 283 2.20 2.80 -24.71
C ALA A 283 3.48 2.01 -25.02
N ASP A 284 3.36 0.76 -25.45
CA ASP A 284 4.51 -0.09 -25.74
C ASP A 284 5.28 0.38 -27.00
N ASN A 285 4.58 0.85 -28.03
CA ASN A 285 5.23 1.45 -29.21
C ASN A 285 5.90 2.80 -28.89
N CYS A 286 5.26 3.65 -28.08
CA CYS A 286 5.88 4.88 -27.60
C CYS A 286 7.13 4.59 -26.75
N ALA A 287 7.09 3.54 -25.93
CA ALA A 287 8.21 3.14 -25.08
C ALA A 287 9.46 2.78 -25.90
N LEU A 288 9.32 2.20 -27.10
CA LEU A 288 10.46 1.90 -27.98
C LEU A 288 11.24 3.16 -28.40
N VAL A 289 10.57 4.30 -28.55
CA VAL A 289 11.19 5.58 -28.92
C VAL A 289 11.69 6.31 -27.67
N VAL A 290 10.89 6.29 -26.60
CA VAL A 290 11.14 7.06 -25.39
C VAL A 290 12.22 6.45 -24.52
N ASN A 291 12.23 5.12 -24.34
CA ASN A 291 13.19 4.45 -23.45
C ASN A 291 14.65 4.74 -23.85
N PRO A 292 15.07 4.62 -25.13
CA PRO A 292 16.45 4.95 -25.51
C PRO A 292 16.86 6.38 -25.16
N ILE A 293 15.96 7.36 -25.23
CA ILE A 293 16.24 8.77 -24.90
C ILE A 293 16.47 8.95 -23.39
N PHE A 294 15.66 8.29 -22.56
CA PHE A 294 15.83 8.35 -21.11
C PHE A 294 17.02 7.53 -20.63
N ASP A 295 17.32 6.41 -21.28
CA ASP A 295 18.48 5.57 -20.98
C ASP A 295 19.79 6.27 -21.40
N ASN A 296 19.80 7.07 -22.47
CA ASN A 296 20.98 7.84 -22.91
C ASN A 296 21.28 9.11 -22.08
N LYS A 297 20.46 9.45 -21.08
CA LYS A 297 20.71 10.65 -20.23
C LYS A 297 21.97 10.56 -19.36
N LEU A 298 22.64 9.40 -19.29
CA LEU A 298 23.93 9.26 -18.62
C LEU A 298 25.11 9.92 -19.38
N LEU A 299 24.95 10.29 -20.66
CA LEU A 299 26.00 10.95 -21.46
C LEU A 299 25.90 12.48 -21.55
N HIS A 300 24.84 13.09 -21.00
CA HIS A 300 24.59 14.54 -21.10
C HIS A 300 24.77 15.34 -19.80
N ARG A 301 25.30 14.74 -18.73
CA ARG A 301 25.95 15.52 -17.65
C ARG A 301 27.40 15.84 -18.08
N LYS A 302 27.55 16.90 -18.86
CA LYS A 302 28.81 17.65 -18.92
C LYS A 302 28.85 18.64 -17.77
#